data_AF-A0A963ZKN0-F1
#
_entry.id   AF-A0A963ZKN0-F1
#
_cell.length_a   1.000
_cell.length_b   1.000
_cell.length_c   1.000
_cell.angle_alpha   90.00
_cell.angle_beta   90.00
_cell.angle_gamma   90.00
#
_symmetry.space_group_name_H-M   'P 1'
#
loop_
_entity.id
_entity.type
_entity.pdbx_description
1 polymer ?
#
loop_
_entity_poly.entity_id
_entity_poly.type
_entity_poly.pdbx_seq_one_letter_code
_entity_poly.pdbx_strand_id
1 'polypeptide(L)'
;MKRHTLTILLFAAATNFSCGQTIQEIFKSLPSEYSLELTVEAKDSLMQYGTYTFPGGDSIETVQCDYHTEKDFIEIVLSFTTGQRAFAVIQLKKFQKIDGSIVVVYAKYGGLPAAFDQHSLLTFDYVDDSLKRNEHLGLPETIETSEFLKEDLPDSVEADKITFNTSYDVNPLEANSIEYLIDPQTSQFDDWIKTNRFSFRWNGETFEKMKE
;
A
#
# COMPACT_ATOMS: atom_id res chain seq x y z
N MET A 1 25.96 50.54 20.52
CA MET A 1 25.47 49.19 20.91
C MET A 1 24.03 49.03 20.48
N LYS A 2 23.76 48.29 19.40
CA LYS A 2 22.43 47.83 18.90
C LYS A 2 22.62 47.53 17.41
N ARG A 3 23.11 46.33 17.06
CA ARG A 3 23.09 45.84 15.65
C ARG A 3 23.44 44.36 15.45
N HIS A 4 23.66 43.58 16.52
CA HIS A 4 24.06 42.17 16.37
C HIS A 4 23.02 41.14 16.82
N THR A 5 21.85 41.57 17.30
CA THR A 5 20.84 40.64 17.85
C THR A 5 19.78 40.17 16.84
N LEU A 6 19.77 40.73 15.61
CA LEU A 6 18.73 40.40 14.62
C LEU A 6 19.15 39.33 13.59
N THR A 7 20.43 38.95 13.55
CA THR A 7 20.94 38.02 12.53
C THR A 7 20.84 36.55 12.95
N ILE A 8 20.64 36.27 14.24
CA ILE A 8 20.59 34.90 14.77
C ILE A 8 19.19 34.27 14.62
N LEU A 9 18.11 35.08 14.54
CA LEU A 9 16.75 34.55 14.36
C LEU A 9 16.44 34.10 12.92
N LEU A 10 17.15 34.59 11.90
CA LEU A 10 16.94 34.16 10.52
C LEU A 10 17.66 32.85 10.18
N PHE A 11 18.69 32.44 10.94
CA PHE A 11 19.33 31.13 10.76
C PHE A 11 18.59 29.99 11.48
N ALA A 12 17.82 30.28 12.53
CA ALA A 12 16.98 29.29 13.20
C ALA A 12 15.68 28.96 12.44
N ALA A 13 15.31 29.78 11.44
CA ALA A 13 14.16 29.50 10.56
C ALA A 13 14.53 28.65 9.33
N ALA A 14 15.81 28.33 9.14
CA ALA A 14 16.31 27.63 7.95
C ALA A 14 16.53 26.12 8.13
N THR A 15 16.33 25.55 9.33
CA THR A 15 16.70 24.15 9.62
C THR A 15 15.54 23.16 9.65
N ASN A 16 14.31 23.54 9.25
CA ASN A 16 13.20 22.59 9.12
C ASN A 16 12.50 22.68 7.75
N PHE A 17 13.21 23.14 6.71
CA PHE A 17 12.85 22.72 5.36
C PHE A 17 13.37 21.30 5.17
N SER A 18 12.69 20.34 5.81
CA SER A 18 12.59 19.02 5.20
C SER A 18 11.95 19.28 3.84
N CYS A 19 12.77 19.36 2.79
CA CYS A 19 12.28 19.07 1.44
C CYS A 19 11.71 17.66 1.56
N GLY A 20 10.39 17.59 1.80
CA GLY A 20 9.73 16.35 2.13
C GLY A 20 10.01 15.34 1.04
N GLN A 21 10.70 14.26 1.38
CA GLN A 21 11.06 13.23 0.41
C GLN A 21 9.81 12.78 -0.32
N THR A 22 9.91 12.75 -1.64
CA THR A 22 8.81 12.41 -2.52
C THR A 22 8.55 10.91 -2.49
N ILE A 23 7.32 10.49 -2.78
CA ILE A 23 7.00 9.06 -2.86
C ILE A 23 7.78 8.37 -3.99
N GLN A 24 8.17 9.12 -5.02
CA GLN A 24 9.03 8.68 -6.12
C GLN A 24 10.46 8.34 -5.64
N GLU A 25 11.06 9.17 -4.78
CA GLU A 25 12.37 8.88 -4.18
C GLU A 25 12.32 7.61 -3.32
N ILE A 26 11.24 7.44 -2.54
CA ILE A 26 10.99 6.22 -1.78
C ILE A 26 10.89 5.02 -2.72
N PHE A 27 10.13 5.11 -3.82
CA PHE A 27 9.99 4.02 -4.78
C PHE A 27 11.32 3.61 -5.43
N LYS A 28 12.20 4.58 -5.73
CA LYS A 28 13.56 4.27 -6.19
C LYS A 28 14.36 3.48 -5.16
N SER A 29 14.27 3.87 -3.88
CA SER A 29 14.95 3.20 -2.77
C SER A 29 14.40 1.81 -2.42
N LEU A 30 13.21 1.46 -2.92
CA LEU A 30 12.57 0.18 -2.62
C LEU A 30 13.44 -1.00 -3.12
N PRO A 31 13.79 -1.97 -2.26
CA PRO A 31 14.53 -3.16 -2.67
C PRO A 31 13.86 -3.91 -3.83
N SER A 32 14.68 -4.53 -4.70
CA SER A 32 14.20 -5.23 -5.91
C SER A 32 13.23 -6.38 -5.60
N GLU A 33 13.38 -7.02 -4.44
CA GLU A 33 12.48 -8.05 -3.92
C GLU A 33 11.03 -7.55 -3.73
N TYR A 34 10.85 -6.25 -3.48
CA TYR A 34 9.54 -5.62 -3.34
C TYR A 34 9.10 -4.85 -4.60
N SER A 35 9.99 -4.66 -5.58
CA SER A 35 9.72 -3.96 -6.84
C SER A 35 9.71 -4.87 -8.06
N LEU A 36 9.42 -6.16 -7.89
CA LEU A 36 9.21 -7.12 -8.98
C LEU A 36 10.37 -7.17 -9.97
N GLU A 37 11.59 -7.14 -9.44
CA GLU A 37 12.82 -7.17 -10.23
C GLU A 37 13.00 -5.99 -11.21
N LEU A 38 12.19 -4.92 -11.09
CA LEU A 38 12.42 -3.68 -11.82
C LEU A 38 13.79 -3.12 -11.43
N THR A 39 14.70 -3.03 -12.41
CA THR A 39 15.98 -2.33 -12.25
C THR A 39 15.75 -0.84 -12.01
N VAL A 40 16.78 -0.13 -11.56
CA VAL A 40 16.69 1.33 -11.34
C VAL A 40 16.27 2.04 -12.63
N GLU A 41 16.82 1.63 -13.77
CA GLU A 41 16.50 2.18 -15.09
C GLU A 41 15.05 1.86 -15.50
N ALA A 42 14.56 0.65 -15.17
CA ALA A 42 13.17 0.28 -15.42
C ALA A 42 12.20 1.10 -14.57
N LYS A 43 12.52 1.37 -13.30
CA LYS A 43 11.74 2.26 -12.44
C LYS A 43 11.71 3.69 -12.98
N ASP A 44 12.87 4.21 -13.39
CA ASP A 44 12.97 5.56 -13.97
C ASP A 44 12.14 5.70 -15.26
N SER A 45 12.23 4.70 -16.15
CA SER A 45 11.41 4.62 -17.35
C SER A 45 9.91 4.56 -17.02
N LEU A 46 9.52 3.68 -16.08
CA LEU A 46 8.15 3.52 -15.63
C LEU A 46 7.57 4.84 -15.08
N MET A 47 8.32 5.56 -14.24
CA MET A 47 7.90 6.87 -13.72
C MET A 47 7.80 7.94 -14.80
N GLN A 48 8.66 7.90 -15.82
CA GLN A 48 8.66 8.88 -16.90
C GLN A 48 7.51 8.67 -17.89
N TYR A 49 7.22 7.41 -18.24
CA TYR A 49 6.27 7.07 -19.30
C TYR A 49 4.92 6.57 -18.79
N GLY A 50 4.81 6.26 -17.49
CA GLY A 50 3.59 5.74 -16.86
C GLY A 50 3.28 4.28 -17.17
N THR A 51 3.98 3.66 -18.13
CA THR A 51 3.85 2.23 -18.44
C THR A 51 5.21 1.65 -18.84
N TYR A 52 5.40 0.36 -18.56
CA TYR A 52 6.61 -0.39 -18.91
C TYR A 52 6.23 -1.81 -19.31
N THR A 53 6.72 -2.26 -20.47
CA THR A 53 6.58 -3.64 -20.92
C THR A 53 7.89 -4.38 -20.66
N PHE A 54 7.82 -5.50 -19.96
CA PHE A 54 9.02 -6.28 -19.65
C PHE A 54 9.65 -6.84 -20.94
N PRO A 55 10.96 -6.62 -21.17
CA PRO A 55 11.64 -7.15 -22.34
C PRO A 55 11.94 -8.64 -22.15
N GLY A 56 11.26 -9.49 -22.93
CA GLY A 56 11.55 -10.92 -22.98
C GLY A 56 10.54 -11.81 -22.26
N GLY A 57 10.01 -12.76 -23.01
CA GLY A 57 9.16 -13.87 -22.59
C GLY A 57 9.06 -14.81 -23.79
N ASP A 58 9.02 -16.12 -23.57
CA ASP A 58 8.89 -17.12 -24.64
C ASP A 58 7.52 -16.98 -25.33
N SER A 59 7.34 -15.99 -26.20
CA SER A 59 6.23 -15.77 -27.16
C SER A 59 4.77 -15.89 -26.70
N ILE A 60 4.47 -16.20 -25.43
CA ILE A 60 3.12 -16.56 -24.97
C ILE A 60 2.58 -15.56 -23.94
N GLU A 61 3.45 -14.94 -23.11
CA GLU A 61 3.02 -14.05 -22.02
C GLU A 61 3.85 -12.76 -22.01
N THR A 62 3.22 -11.65 -22.38
CA THR A 62 3.79 -10.31 -22.29
C THR A 62 3.23 -9.61 -21.05
N VAL A 63 4.10 -9.19 -20.13
CA VAL A 63 3.70 -8.48 -18.90
C VAL A 63 3.83 -6.98 -19.12
N GLN A 64 2.75 -6.26 -18.81
CA GLN A 64 2.71 -4.81 -18.76
C GLN A 64 2.62 -4.37 -17.31
N CYS A 65 3.31 -3.28 -17.00
CA CYS A 65 3.36 -2.63 -15.71
C CYS A 65 2.91 -1.19 -15.89
N ASP A 66 1.76 -0.82 -15.32
CA ASP A 66 1.24 0.54 -15.32
C ASP A 66 1.54 1.21 -13.99
N TYR A 67 1.87 2.50 -14.06
CA TYR A 67 2.26 3.32 -12.92
C TYR A 67 1.31 4.49 -12.76
N HIS A 68 0.72 4.58 -11.57
CA HIS A 68 -0.15 5.66 -11.15
C HIS A 68 0.44 6.29 -9.91
N THR A 69 0.37 7.62 -9.84
CA THR A 69 0.89 8.35 -8.68
C THR A 69 -0.02 9.52 -8.34
N GLU A 70 -0.21 9.70 -7.05
CA GLU A 70 -0.83 10.86 -6.46
C GLU A 70 0.11 11.45 -5.41
N LYS A 71 -0.35 12.49 -4.71
CA LYS A 71 0.42 13.03 -3.59
C LYS A 71 0.60 11.92 -2.54
N ASP A 72 1.87 11.58 -2.28
CA ASP A 72 2.29 10.63 -1.25
C ASP A 72 1.85 9.17 -1.50
N PHE A 73 1.39 8.84 -2.71
CA PHE A 73 0.91 7.53 -3.11
C PHE A 73 1.44 7.10 -4.49
N ILE A 74 1.77 5.81 -4.61
CA ILE A 74 2.09 5.13 -5.87
C ILE A 74 1.30 3.83 -5.93
N GLU A 75 0.71 3.56 -7.09
CA GLU A 75 0.17 2.27 -7.45
C GLU A 75 0.88 1.75 -8.71
N ILE A 76 1.17 0.45 -8.68
CA ILE A 76 1.77 -0.27 -9.78
C ILE A 76 0.86 -1.45 -10.10
N VAL A 77 0.29 -1.46 -11.29
CA VAL A 77 -0.61 -2.52 -11.76
C VAL A 77 0.12 -3.37 -12.79
N LEU A 78 0.25 -4.65 -12.49
CA LEU A 78 0.79 -5.63 -13.40
C LEU A 78 -0.33 -6.43 -14.01
N SER A 79 -0.32 -6.49 -15.34
CA SER A 79 -1.27 -7.27 -16.10
C SER A 79 -0.56 -8.08 -17.18
N PHE A 80 -1.03 -9.32 -17.35
CA PHE A 80 -0.63 -10.16 -18.46
C PHE A 80 -1.47 -9.75 -19.68
N THR A 81 -0.80 -9.18 -20.68
CA THR A 81 -1.46 -8.70 -21.92
C THR A 81 -1.77 -9.83 -22.90
N THR A 82 -1.13 -10.99 -22.72
CA THR A 82 -1.40 -12.25 -23.43
C THR A 82 -1.36 -13.41 -22.45
N GLY A 83 -2.16 -14.46 -22.68
CA GLY A 83 -2.19 -15.65 -21.82
C GLY A 83 -3.24 -15.60 -20.71
N GLN A 84 -2.91 -16.16 -19.53
CA GLN A 84 -3.83 -16.17 -18.38
C GLN A 84 -4.05 -14.74 -17.86
N ARG A 85 -5.30 -14.41 -17.51
CA ARG A 85 -5.68 -13.08 -16.99
C ARG A 85 -5.29 -12.94 -15.51
N ALA A 86 -4.02 -13.12 -15.20
CA ALA A 86 -3.50 -12.86 -13.87
C ALA A 86 -3.17 -11.36 -13.73
N PHE A 87 -3.16 -10.90 -12.49
CA PHE A 87 -2.74 -9.54 -12.16
C PHE A 87 -2.01 -9.52 -10.82
N ALA A 88 -1.24 -8.45 -10.61
CA ALA A 88 -0.75 -8.08 -9.30
C ALA A 88 -0.82 -6.56 -9.16
N VAL A 89 -1.17 -6.08 -7.97
CA VAL A 89 -1.13 -4.67 -7.63
C VAL A 89 -0.15 -4.48 -6.49
N ILE A 90 0.74 -3.52 -6.64
CA ILE A 90 1.58 -3.01 -5.57
C ILE A 90 1.15 -1.59 -5.28
N GLN A 91 0.92 -1.29 -4.02
CA GLN A 91 0.61 0.04 -3.55
C GLN A 91 1.61 0.49 -2.50
N LEU A 92 2.01 1.75 -2.59
CA LEU A 92 2.91 2.43 -1.68
C LEU A 92 2.24 3.71 -1.21
N LYS A 93 2.17 3.93 0.10
CA LYS A 93 1.73 5.22 0.65
C LYS A 93 2.66 5.71 1.76
N LYS A 94 3.00 6.99 1.69
CA LYS A 94 3.76 7.70 2.70
C LYS A 94 2.81 8.28 3.75
N PHE A 95 3.21 8.12 5.01
CA PHE A 95 2.62 8.76 6.19
C PHE A 95 3.71 9.54 6.92
N GLN A 96 3.31 10.62 7.60
CA GLN A 96 4.24 11.43 8.39
C GLN A 96 3.96 11.22 9.88
N LYS A 97 5.01 10.95 10.66
CA LYS A 97 4.94 10.90 12.12
C LYS A 97 4.84 12.30 12.71
N ILE A 98 4.42 12.39 13.97
CA ILE A 98 4.35 13.65 14.73
C ILE A 98 5.73 14.33 14.80
N ASP A 99 6.80 13.56 14.88
CA ASP A 99 8.19 14.06 14.88
C ASP A 99 8.70 14.49 13.50
N GLY A 100 7.87 14.34 12.46
CA GLY A 100 8.17 14.69 11.08
C GLY A 100 8.82 13.59 10.27
N SER A 101 9.25 12.47 10.89
CA SER A 101 9.80 11.32 10.18
C SER A 101 8.76 10.61 9.31
N ILE A 102 9.24 9.83 8.33
CA ILE A 102 8.38 9.22 7.31
C ILE A 102 8.20 7.74 7.58
N VAL A 103 6.95 7.30 7.48
CA VAL A 103 6.55 5.90 7.42
C VAL A 103 6.06 5.59 6.01
N VAL A 104 6.37 4.41 5.51
CA VAL A 104 5.89 3.92 4.23
C VAL A 104 5.14 2.62 4.45
N VAL A 105 3.92 2.53 3.95
CA VAL A 105 3.17 1.29 3.88
C VAL A 105 3.24 0.73 2.46
N TYR A 106 3.61 -0.54 2.37
CA TYR A 106 3.64 -1.33 1.16
C TYR A 106 2.56 -2.40 1.25
N ALA A 107 1.69 -2.46 0.26
CA ALA A 107 0.71 -3.53 0.10
C ALA A 107 0.89 -4.17 -1.27
N LYS A 108 0.83 -5.50 -1.31
CA LYS A 108 0.79 -6.26 -2.56
C LYS A 108 -0.32 -7.31 -2.49
N TYR A 109 -1.18 -7.32 -3.49
CA TYR A 109 -2.19 -8.35 -3.70
C TYR A 109 -2.23 -8.76 -5.16
N GLY A 110 -2.82 -9.90 -5.47
CA GLY A 110 -2.91 -10.37 -6.85
C GLY A 110 -3.46 -11.78 -6.97
N GLY A 111 -3.56 -12.25 -8.20
CA GLY A 111 -4.16 -13.55 -8.52
C GLY A 111 -4.95 -13.46 -9.82
N LEU A 112 -6.09 -14.13 -9.85
CA LEU A 112 -7.07 -14.03 -10.93
C LEU A 112 -8.20 -13.07 -10.50
N PRO A 113 -8.89 -12.39 -11.44
CA PRO A 113 -9.99 -11.49 -11.11
C PRO A 113 -11.09 -12.09 -10.23
N ALA A 114 -11.30 -13.42 -10.31
CA ALA A 114 -12.28 -14.13 -9.49
C ALA A 114 -11.69 -14.75 -8.21
N ALA A 115 -10.37 -14.78 -8.07
CA ALA A 115 -9.65 -15.44 -6.97
C ALA A 115 -8.30 -14.75 -6.76
N PHE A 116 -8.23 -13.85 -5.78
CA PHE A 116 -7.03 -13.08 -5.45
C PHE A 116 -6.93 -12.90 -3.94
N ASP A 117 -5.72 -12.67 -3.45
CA ASP A 117 -5.48 -12.46 -2.03
C ASP A 117 -4.38 -11.43 -1.76
N GLN A 118 -4.38 -10.93 -0.54
CA GLN A 118 -3.29 -10.14 -0.01
C GLN A 118 -2.04 -11.04 0.09
N HIS A 119 -0.99 -10.69 -0.63
CA HIS A 119 0.27 -11.41 -0.61
C HIS A 119 1.25 -10.88 0.44
N SER A 120 1.32 -9.55 0.60
CA SER A 120 2.20 -8.96 1.61
C SER A 120 1.74 -7.58 2.04
N LEU A 121 1.74 -7.33 3.34
CA LEU A 121 1.63 -6.01 3.92
C LEU A 121 2.90 -5.75 4.72
N LEU A 122 3.62 -4.69 4.39
CA LEU A 122 4.86 -4.33 5.06
C LEU A 122 4.80 -2.85 5.43
N THR A 123 5.37 -2.51 6.58
CA THR A 123 5.56 -1.11 6.96
C THR A 123 7.04 -0.83 7.19
N PHE A 124 7.46 0.37 6.84
CA PHE A 124 8.86 0.79 6.89
C PHE A 124 8.98 2.16 7.54
N ASP A 125 10.00 2.35 8.36
CA ASP A 125 10.53 3.67 8.66
C ASP A 125 11.49 4.07 7.54
N TYR A 126 11.34 5.28 7.00
CA TYR A 126 12.22 5.83 5.97
C TYR A 126 13.21 6.81 6.60
N VAL A 127 14.49 6.44 6.61
CA VAL A 127 15.57 7.18 7.26
C VAL A 127 16.82 7.10 6.39
N ASP A 128 17.48 8.23 6.17
CA ASP A 128 18.74 8.32 5.40
C ASP A 128 18.67 7.63 4.03
N ASP A 129 17.58 7.89 3.28
CA ASP A 129 17.29 7.30 1.96
C ASP A 129 17.21 5.76 1.94
N SER A 130 16.89 5.17 3.10
CA SER A 130 16.75 3.73 3.27
C SER A 130 15.44 3.36 3.96
N LEU A 131 14.89 2.21 3.58
CA LEU A 131 13.70 1.64 4.19
C LEU A 131 14.10 0.60 5.23
N LYS A 132 13.70 0.82 6.49
CA LYS A 132 13.88 -0.13 7.58
C LYS A 132 12.53 -0.71 7.98
N ARG A 133 12.37 -2.04 7.89
CA ARG A 133 11.11 -2.70 8.25
C ARG A 133 10.71 -2.38 9.69
N ASN A 134 9.44 -2.06 9.87
CA ASN A 134 8.78 -1.83 11.15
C ASN A 134 7.54 -2.75 11.18
N GLU A 135 7.36 -3.49 12.26
CA GLU A 135 6.25 -4.45 12.42
C GLU A 135 5.23 -3.97 13.48
N HIS A 136 5.49 -2.84 14.13
CA HIS A 136 4.75 -2.38 15.32
C HIS A 136 3.84 -1.20 15.02
N LEU A 137 3.45 -0.99 13.77
CA LEU A 137 2.61 0.16 13.37
C LEU A 137 1.10 -0.09 13.47
N GLY A 138 0.66 -1.25 13.98
CA GLY A 138 -0.76 -1.47 14.30
C GLY A 138 -1.63 -1.88 13.11
N LEU A 139 -1.03 -2.38 12.02
CA LEU A 139 -1.73 -3.00 10.91
C LEU A 139 -1.57 -4.53 10.98
N PRO A 140 -2.67 -5.30 11.05
CA PRO A 140 -2.59 -6.76 11.03
C PRO A 140 -2.25 -7.27 9.61
N GLU A 141 -1.49 -8.36 9.47
CA GLU A 141 -1.23 -8.91 8.13
C GLU A 141 -2.50 -9.51 7.49
N THR A 142 -3.34 -10.14 8.30
CA THR A 142 -4.62 -10.73 7.92
C THR A 142 -5.68 -10.47 9.00
N ILE A 143 -6.95 -10.54 8.62
CA ILE A 143 -8.08 -10.49 9.53
C ILE A 143 -8.90 -11.75 9.32
N GLU A 144 -9.34 -12.41 10.40
CA GLU A 144 -10.09 -13.65 10.29
C GLU A 144 -11.44 -13.44 9.58
N THR A 145 -11.84 -14.42 8.76
CA THR A 145 -13.13 -14.42 8.04
C THR A 145 -14.31 -14.15 8.99
N SER A 146 -14.28 -14.71 10.19
CA SER A 146 -15.30 -14.56 11.23
C SER A 146 -15.58 -13.09 11.62
N GLU A 147 -14.58 -12.22 11.56
CA GLU A 147 -14.72 -10.79 11.89
C GLU A 147 -15.60 -10.04 10.88
N PHE A 148 -15.70 -10.53 9.64
CA PHE A 148 -16.53 -9.95 8.59
C PHE A 148 -17.98 -10.48 8.58
N LEU A 149 -18.25 -11.53 9.35
CA LEU A 149 -19.53 -12.24 9.33
C LEU A 149 -20.46 -11.77 10.45
N LYS A 150 -21.76 -11.95 10.24
CA LYS A 150 -22.77 -11.80 11.30
C LYS A 150 -22.61 -12.90 12.35
N GLU A 151 -22.97 -12.62 13.59
CA GLU A 151 -22.81 -13.59 14.71
C GLU A 151 -23.77 -14.79 14.60
N ASP A 152 -24.90 -14.62 13.92
CA ASP A 152 -26.02 -15.57 13.81
C ASP A 152 -26.06 -16.29 12.46
N LEU A 153 -24.96 -16.94 12.07
CA LEU A 153 -24.90 -17.77 10.86
C LEU A 153 -25.73 -19.05 11.05
N PRO A 154 -26.54 -19.46 10.05
CA PRO A 154 -27.18 -20.78 10.07
C PRO A 154 -26.13 -21.89 10.12
N ASP A 155 -26.41 -23.01 10.81
CA ASP A 155 -25.49 -24.17 10.89
C ASP A 155 -25.07 -24.72 9.51
N SER A 156 -25.89 -24.49 8.47
CA SER A 156 -25.56 -24.86 7.09
C SER A 156 -24.42 -24.02 6.48
N VAL A 157 -24.09 -22.89 7.10
CA VAL A 157 -23.10 -21.90 6.69
C VAL A 157 -22.01 -21.85 7.76
N GLU A 158 -21.00 -22.69 7.62
CA GLU A 158 -19.81 -22.64 8.48
C GLU A 158 -18.86 -21.55 7.94
N ALA A 159 -18.33 -20.70 8.82
CA ALA A 159 -17.40 -19.62 8.45
C ALA A 159 -16.20 -20.11 7.64
N ASP A 160 -15.66 -21.29 7.96
CA ASP A 160 -14.51 -21.90 7.26
C ASP A 160 -14.79 -22.29 5.81
N LYS A 161 -16.07 -22.33 5.40
CA LYS A 161 -16.49 -22.59 4.01
C LYS A 161 -16.64 -21.31 3.20
N ILE A 162 -16.62 -20.15 3.84
CA ILE A 162 -16.75 -18.86 3.18
C ILE A 162 -15.34 -18.37 2.83
N THR A 163 -15.06 -18.32 1.53
CA THR A 163 -13.80 -17.77 1.02
C THR A 163 -14.04 -16.35 0.51
N PHE A 164 -13.28 -15.41 1.03
CA PHE A 164 -13.22 -14.04 0.54
C PHE A 164 -11.91 -13.82 -0.19
N ASN A 165 -11.95 -13.04 -1.28
CA ASN A 165 -10.74 -12.40 -1.76
C ASN A 165 -10.40 -11.26 -0.81
N THR A 166 -9.13 -11.13 -0.46
CA THR A 166 -8.68 -10.12 0.51
C THR A 166 -7.69 -9.16 -0.12
N SER A 167 -7.74 -7.89 0.28
CA SER A 167 -6.71 -6.91 -0.10
C SER A 167 -6.65 -5.75 0.88
N TYR A 168 -5.50 -5.09 0.93
CA TYR A 168 -5.37 -3.76 1.49
C TYR A 168 -5.53 -2.71 0.39
N ASP A 169 -6.42 -1.74 0.61
CA ASP A 169 -6.42 -0.46 -0.09
C ASP A 169 -5.68 0.56 0.79
N VAL A 170 -4.47 0.93 0.38
CA VAL A 170 -3.71 1.93 1.12
C VAL A 170 -4.13 3.36 0.75
N ASN A 171 -4.90 3.60 -0.31
CA ASN A 171 -5.37 4.93 -0.72
C ASN A 171 -6.90 5.05 -0.75
N PRO A 172 -7.59 4.79 0.38
CA PRO A 172 -9.03 4.91 0.45
C PRO A 172 -9.49 6.38 0.35
N LEU A 173 -10.80 6.58 0.19
CA LEU A 173 -11.42 7.90 0.13
C LEU A 173 -11.15 8.76 1.38
N GLU A 174 -11.09 8.13 2.55
CA GLU A 174 -10.69 8.83 3.78
C GLU A 174 -9.18 9.08 3.76
N ALA A 175 -8.80 10.35 3.68
CA ALA A 175 -7.40 10.73 3.75
C ALA A 175 -6.78 10.25 5.08
N ASN A 176 -5.52 9.83 5.04
CA ASN A 176 -4.75 9.40 6.22
C ASN A 176 -5.28 8.10 6.90
N SER A 177 -5.98 7.25 6.14
CA SER A 177 -6.31 5.89 6.55
C SER A 177 -5.85 4.85 5.51
N ILE A 178 -6.03 3.59 5.88
CA ILE A 178 -5.86 2.37 5.08
C ILE A 178 -7.06 1.47 5.37
N GLU A 179 -7.58 0.79 4.36
CA GLU A 179 -8.69 -0.15 4.49
C GLU A 179 -8.24 -1.59 4.18
N TYR A 180 -8.60 -2.54 5.04
CA TYR A 180 -8.57 -3.97 4.69
C TYR A 180 -9.94 -4.33 4.12
N LEU A 181 -9.97 -4.84 2.89
CA LEU A 181 -11.18 -5.09 2.12
C LEU A 181 -11.39 -6.60 1.93
N ILE A 182 -12.66 -7.00 1.89
CA ILE A 182 -13.07 -8.30 1.37
C ILE A 182 -13.90 -8.12 0.10
N ASP A 183 -13.67 -9.00 -0.87
CA ASP A 183 -14.51 -9.17 -2.04
C ASP A 183 -15.02 -10.63 -2.10
N PRO A 184 -16.32 -10.88 -1.91
CA PRO A 184 -16.88 -12.23 -1.94
C PRO A 184 -16.68 -12.87 -3.30
N GLN A 185 -16.09 -14.07 -3.34
CA GLN A 185 -15.92 -14.81 -4.59
C GLN A 185 -17.27 -15.17 -5.24
N THR A 186 -18.34 -15.21 -4.45
CA THR A 186 -19.70 -15.50 -4.87
C THR A 186 -20.68 -14.67 -4.06
N SER A 187 -21.73 -14.13 -4.71
CA SER A 187 -22.77 -13.32 -4.06
C SER A 187 -23.69 -14.11 -3.12
N GLN A 188 -23.56 -15.44 -3.07
CA GLN A 188 -24.37 -16.28 -2.18
C GLN A 188 -24.12 -15.99 -0.69
N PHE A 189 -22.99 -15.35 -0.36
CA PHE A 189 -22.62 -15.05 1.03
C PHE A 189 -22.95 -13.62 1.46
N ASP A 190 -23.47 -12.77 0.56
CA ASP A 190 -23.68 -11.33 0.83
C ASP A 190 -24.61 -11.09 2.02
N ASP A 191 -25.63 -11.92 2.19
CA ASP A 191 -26.59 -11.83 3.28
C ASP A 191 -25.97 -12.09 4.67
N TRP A 192 -24.79 -12.73 4.72
CA TRP A 192 -24.11 -13.09 5.96
C TRP A 192 -22.93 -12.18 6.31
N ILE A 193 -22.60 -11.25 5.40
CA ILE A 193 -21.54 -10.26 5.62
C ILE A 193 -22.08 -9.14 6.50
N LYS A 194 -21.37 -8.87 7.59
CA LYS A 194 -21.62 -7.75 8.50
C LYS A 194 -20.92 -6.48 8.01
N THR A 195 -19.67 -6.59 7.58
CA THR A 195 -18.89 -5.51 6.99
C THR A 195 -18.02 -6.05 5.86
N ASN A 196 -17.78 -5.24 4.84
CA ASN A 196 -16.88 -5.57 3.74
C ASN A 196 -15.49 -4.96 3.89
N ARG A 197 -15.24 -4.24 4.98
CA ARG A 197 -13.98 -3.54 5.21
C ARG A 197 -13.65 -3.40 6.69
N PHE A 198 -12.39 -3.13 7.00
CA PHE A 198 -11.96 -2.55 8.26
C PHE A 198 -11.04 -1.38 7.98
N SER A 199 -11.34 -0.22 8.57
CA SER A 199 -10.54 0.99 8.38
C SER A 199 -9.57 1.21 9.54
N PHE A 200 -8.35 1.59 9.20
CA PHE A 200 -7.25 1.87 10.12
C PHE A 200 -6.76 3.30 9.90
N ARG A 201 -6.92 4.16 10.90
CA ARG A 201 -6.54 5.56 10.81
C ARG A 201 -5.16 5.79 11.40
N TRP A 202 -4.33 6.53 10.68
CA TRP A 202 -3.02 6.95 11.18
C TRP A 202 -3.16 8.08 12.19
N ASN A 203 -2.67 7.89 13.42
CA ASN A 203 -2.72 8.92 14.48
C ASN A 203 -1.45 9.80 14.56
N GLY A 204 -0.44 9.53 13.73
CA GLY A 204 0.87 10.18 13.78
C GLY A 204 1.97 9.33 14.44
N GLU A 205 1.63 8.18 15.01
CA GLU A 205 2.56 7.23 15.63
C GLU A 205 2.28 5.80 15.18
N THR A 206 1.01 5.40 15.18
CA THR A 206 0.52 4.07 14.80
C THR A 206 -0.82 4.17 14.05
N PHE A 207 -1.21 3.07 13.42
CA PHE A 207 -2.55 2.86 12.88
C PHE A 207 -3.48 2.33 13.98
N GLU A 208 -4.67 2.92 14.09
CA GLU A 208 -5.72 2.49 15.02
C GLU A 208 -6.94 1.99 14.23
N LYS A 209 -7.42 0.79 14.56
CA LYS A 209 -8.68 0.26 14.02
C LYS A 209 -9.82 1.18 14.42
N MET A 210 -10.54 1.71 13.44
CA MET A 210 -11.71 2.53 13.69
C MET A 210 -12.89 1.66 14.12
N LYS A 211 -13.73 2.18 15.02
CA LYS A 211 -14.99 1.51 15.39
C LYS A 211 -16.01 1.80 14.29
N GLU A 212 -16.60 0.74 13.75
CA GLU A 212 -17.76 0.79 12.87
C GLU A 212 -19.06 1.02 13.63
#